data_AF-A0A376UGY5-F1
#
_entry.id   AF-A0A376UGY5-F1
#
_cell.length_a   1.000
_cell.length_b   1.000
_cell.length_c   1.000
_cell.angle_alpha   90.00
_cell.angle_beta   90.00
_cell.angle_gamma   90.00
#
_symmetry.space_group_name_H-M   'P 1'
#
loop_
_entity.id
_entity.type
_entity.pdbx_description
1 polymer ?
#
loop_
_entity_poly.entity_id
_entity_poly.type
_entity_poly.pdbx_seq_one_letter_code
_entity_poly.pdbx_strand_id
1 'polypeptide(L)'
;MIKLESDGTFIVHSGGADIGTGLDTVVTKLAAEVLHCPPQDVHVISGDTDHALFDKGAYASSGTCFSGNAARLAAENLREKILFHGAQMLGEAVADVQLATPGVVRGKKGEVSFGDIAHKGETGTGFGSLVGTGSYITPDFAFPYGANFAEVAVNTRTGEIRLDKFYALLDCGTPVNPELALGQIYGATLRAIGHSMSEEIIYDAEVTR
;
A
#
# COMPACT_ATOMS: atom_id res chain seq x y z
N MET A 1 2.43 11.33 2.53
CA MET A 1 3.56 11.94 3.28
C MET A 1 4.05 10.91 4.27
N ILE A 2 5.34 10.87 4.58
CA ILE A 2 5.92 10.01 5.61
C ILE A 2 6.85 10.83 6.50
N LYS A 3 6.73 10.69 7.81
CA LYS A 3 7.53 11.40 8.80
C LYS A 3 8.33 10.40 9.63
N LEU A 4 9.59 10.73 9.88
CA LEU A 4 10.43 10.04 10.87
C LEU A 4 10.13 10.62 12.26
N GLU A 5 9.74 9.77 13.20
CA GLU A 5 9.48 10.12 14.59
C GLU A 5 10.75 10.05 15.46
N SER A 6 10.70 10.69 16.64
CA SER A 6 11.84 10.83 17.55
C SER A 6 12.39 9.50 18.07
N ASP A 7 11.57 8.44 18.08
CA ASP A 7 11.95 7.09 18.48
C ASP A 7 12.51 6.22 17.33
N GLY A 8 12.56 6.76 16.11
CA GLY A 8 13.03 6.05 14.92
C GLY A 8 11.93 5.34 14.13
N THR A 9 10.67 5.39 14.57
CA THR A 9 9.51 4.86 13.85
C THR A 9 9.00 5.85 12.80
N PHE A 10 8.00 5.45 12.02
CA PHE A 10 7.46 6.23 10.91
C PHE A 10 5.95 6.40 11.00
N ILE A 11 5.48 7.62 10.74
CA ILE A 11 4.06 7.89 10.49
C ILE A 11 3.86 8.20 9.01
N VAL A 12 2.99 7.44 8.36
CA VAL A 12 2.59 7.63 6.95
C VAL A 12 1.18 8.20 6.90
N HIS A 13 1.06 9.44 6.43
CA HIS A 13 -0.23 10.01 6.06
C HIS A 13 -0.55 9.65 4.62
N SER A 14 -1.58 8.81 4.44
CA SER A 14 -2.07 8.33 3.15
C SER A 14 -3.43 8.98 2.84
N GLY A 15 -3.58 9.55 1.64
CA GLY A 15 -4.88 10.09 1.21
C GLY A 15 -5.86 8.99 0.80
N GLY A 16 -5.37 7.82 0.39
CA GLY A 16 -6.21 6.69 0.03
C GLY A 16 -6.92 6.13 1.26
N ALA A 17 -8.23 5.93 1.17
CA ALA A 17 -9.03 5.32 2.23
C ALA A 17 -9.00 3.79 2.11
N ASP A 18 -8.72 3.09 3.21
CA ASP A 18 -8.87 1.64 3.27
C ASP A 18 -10.31 1.28 3.65
N ILE A 19 -11.03 0.64 2.72
CA ILE A 19 -12.41 0.18 2.89
C ILE A 19 -12.50 -1.33 3.12
N GLY A 20 -11.41 -1.94 3.62
CA GLY A 20 -11.29 -3.38 3.80
C GLY A 20 -10.55 -4.09 2.67
N THR A 21 -9.85 -3.34 1.81
CA THR A 21 -9.00 -3.90 0.75
C THR A 21 -7.60 -4.22 1.25
N GLY A 22 -7.22 -3.67 2.42
CA GLY A 22 -5.89 -3.83 3.01
C GLY A 22 -4.86 -2.85 2.43
N LEU A 23 -5.32 -1.70 1.93
CA LEU A 23 -4.47 -0.63 1.42
C LEU A 23 -3.45 -0.16 2.48
N ASP A 24 -3.86 -0.05 3.74
CA ASP A 24 -2.95 0.40 4.81
C ASP A 24 -1.81 -0.60 5.02
N THR A 25 -2.10 -1.90 4.89
CA THR A 25 -1.07 -2.95 4.94
C THR A 25 -0.14 -2.88 3.72
N VAL A 26 -0.68 -2.61 2.53
CA VAL A 26 0.12 -2.43 1.31
C VAL A 26 1.07 -1.24 1.44
N VAL A 27 0.56 -0.09 1.90
CA VAL A 27 1.34 1.12 2.15
C VAL A 27 2.44 0.87 3.18
N THR A 28 2.10 0.19 4.28
CA THR A 28 3.05 -0.21 5.33
C THR A 28 4.21 -1.03 4.75
N LYS A 29 3.89 -2.09 3.99
CA LYS A 29 4.91 -2.97 3.40
C LYS A 29 5.82 -2.24 2.41
N LEU A 30 5.25 -1.40 1.53
CA LEU A 30 6.03 -0.63 0.56
C LEU A 30 6.97 0.37 1.24
N ALA A 31 6.48 1.10 2.25
CA ALA A 31 7.31 2.05 2.99
C ALA A 31 8.43 1.32 3.78
N ALA A 32 8.08 0.23 4.46
CA ALA A 32 9.03 -0.58 5.22
C ALA A 32 10.12 -1.18 4.35
N GLU A 33 9.77 -1.68 3.15
CA GLU A 33 10.73 -2.21 2.18
C GLU A 33 11.71 -1.13 1.71
N VAL A 34 11.23 0.06 1.36
CA VAL A 34 12.09 1.18 0.93
C VAL A 34 13.02 1.66 2.05
N LEU A 35 12.52 1.69 3.28
CA LEU A 35 13.25 2.19 4.46
C LEU A 35 14.07 1.11 5.18
N HIS A 36 13.99 -0.15 4.72
CA HIS A 36 14.67 -1.30 5.30
C HIS A 36 14.33 -1.50 6.80
N CYS A 37 13.16 -1.06 7.25
CA CYS A 37 12.71 -1.21 8.63
C CYS A 37 11.67 -2.34 8.78
N PRO A 38 11.48 -2.88 9.99
CA PRO A 38 10.36 -3.76 10.29
C PRO A 38 9.01 -3.08 9.99
N PRO A 39 8.04 -3.81 9.41
CA PRO A 39 6.71 -3.26 9.13
C PRO A 39 5.99 -2.72 10.37
N GLN A 40 6.25 -3.28 11.56
CA GLN A 40 5.65 -2.77 12.81
C GLN A 40 6.10 -1.36 13.20
N ASP A 41 7.20 -0.87 12.63
CA ASP A 41 7.73 0.47 12.89
C ASP A 41 7.09 1.52 11.96
N VAL A 42 6.16 1.11 11.10
CA VAL A 42 5.45 1.99 10.17
C VAL A 42 3.97 2.05 10.55
N HIS A 43 3.51 3.21 10.99
CA HIS A 43 2.12 3.47 11.33
C HIS A 43 1.44 4.28 10.22
N VAL A 44 0.31 3.79 9.70
CA VAL A 44 -0.44 4.48 8.64
C VAL A 44 -1.64 5.21 9.24
N ILE A 45 -1.82 6.48 8.85
CA ILE A 45 -3.01 7.28 9.10
C ILE A 45 -3.65 7.56 7.75
N SER A 46 -4.79 6.94 7.48
CA SER A 46 -5.49 6.98 6.19
C SER A 46 -6.82 7.74 6.29
N GLY A 47 -7.23 8.36 5.18
CA GLY A 47 -8.59 8.90 5.02
C GLY A 47 -8.92 10.22 5.74
N ASP A 48 -7.95 10.84 6.42
CA ASP A 48 -8.13 12.15 7.06
C ASP A 48 -7.71 13.29 6.11
N THR A 49 -8.67 14.04 5.61
CA THR A 49 -8.43 15.14 4.64
C THR A 49 -7.76 16.37 5.23
N ASP A 50 -7.76 16.53 6.56
CA ASP A 50 -7.05 17.64 7.22
C ASP A 50 -5.55 17.37 7.31
N HIS A 51 -5.15 16.08 7.32
CA HIS A 51 -3.76 15.66 7.53
C HIS A 51 -3.11 15.03 6.29
N ALA A 52 -3.87 14.33 5.45
CA ALA A 52 -3.34 13.63 4.29
C ALA A 52 -3.27 14.53 3.05
N LEU A 53 -2.33 14.20 2.17
CA LEU A 53 -2.30 14.79 0.83
C LEU A 53 -3.47 14.28 0.00
N PHE A 54 -3.89 15.08 -0.99
CA PHE A 54 -5.00 14.74 -1.87
C PHE A 54 -4.79 13.38 -2.57
N ASP A 55 -5.82 12.55 -2.49
CA ASP A 55 -5.97 11.29 -3.23
C ASP A 55 -7.43 11.24 -3.73
N LYS A 56 -7.66 10.59 -4.87
CA LYS A 56 -9.01 10.43 -5.42
C LYS A 56 -9.83 9.37 -4.68
N GLY A 57 -9.21 8.62 -3.79
CA GLY A 57 -9.83 7.57 -2.98
C GLY A 57 -9.73 6.19 -3.60
N ALA A 58 -10.27 5.20 -2.88
CA ALA A 58 -10.27 3.81 -3.31
C ALA A 58 -11.41 3.54 -4.31
N TYR A 59 -11.06 3.29 -5.57
CA TYR A 59 -11.98 2.87 -6.62
C TYR A 59 -11.24 2.08 -7.70
N ALA A 60 -11.96 1.25 -8.47
CA ALA A 60 -11.43 0.57 -9.66
C ALA A 60 -10.04 -0.09 -9.48
N SER A 61 -9.77 -0.69 -8.32
CA SER A 61 -8.48 -1.30 -7.98
C SER A 61 -7.27 -0.33 -8.06
N SER A 62 -7.49 0.97 -7.82
CA SER A 62 -6.49 2.02 -7.92
C SER A 62 -5.47 2.04 -6.78
N GLY A 63 -5.85 1.53 -5.59
CA GLY A 63 -5.11 1.76 -4.33
C GLY A 63 -3.63 1.41 -4.40
N THR A 64 -3.28 0.20 -4.84
CA THR A 64 -1.87 -0.22 -4.96
C THR A 64 -1.12 0.59 -6.02
N CYS A 65 -1.76 0.87 -7.15
CA CYS A 65 -1.12 1.58 -8.27
C CYS A 65 -0.84 3.04 -7.93
N PHE A 66 -1.82 3.76 -7.38
CA PHE A 66 -1.68 5.20 -7.12
C PHE A 66 -1.17 5.47 -5.71
N SER A 67 -1.95 5.14 -4.69
CA SER A 67 -1.59 5.42 -3.29
C SER A 67 -0.35 4.63 -2.87
N GLY A 68 -0.20 3.38 -3.33
CA GLY A 68 1.00 2.57 -3.09
C GLY A 68 2.27 3.17 -3.72
N ASN A 69 2.25 3.59 -4.99
CA ASN A 69 3.40 4.27 -5.59
C ASN A 69 3.67 5.64 -4.97
N ALA A 70 2.63 6.39 -4.59
CA ALA A 70 2.82 7.67 -3.88
C ALA A 70 3.51 7.45 -2.52
N ALA A 71 3.16 6.39 -1.79
CA ALA A 71 3.84 5.98 -0.57
C ALA A 71 5.29 5.58 -0.82
N ARG A 72 5.56 4.77 -1.86
CA ARG A 72 6.92 4.41 -2.29
C ARG A 72 7.77 5.65 -2.57
N LEU A 73 7.26 6.59 -3.37
CA LEU A 73 7.95 7.85 -3.68
C LEU A 73 8.20 8.71 -2.43
N ALA A 74 7.24 8.77 -1.51
CA ALA A 74 7.41 9.49 -0.26
C ALA A 74 8.51 8.86 0.61
N ALA A 75 8.55 7.52 0.68
CA ALA A 75 9.57 6.77 1.39
C ALA A 75 10.96 6.95 0.74
N GLU A 76 11.05 6.96 -0.58
CA GLU A 76 12.29 7.22 -1.31
C GLU A 76 12.83 8.63 -1.04
N ASN A 77 11.94 9.63 -1.05
CA ASN A 77 12.30 11.00 -0.68
C ASN A 77 12.79 11.12 0.76
N LEU A 78 12.18 10.41 1.71
CA LEU A 78 12.64 10.37 3.09
C LEU A 78 13.98 9.63 3.22
N ARG A 79 14.14 8.50 2.52
CA ARG A 79 15.37 7.70 2.47
C ARG A 79 16.57 8.55 2.05
N GLU A 80 16.43 9.40 1.04
CA GLU A 80 17.50 10.31 0.61
C GLU A 80 17.95 11.25 1.73
N LYS A 81 17.00 11.82 2.47
CA LYS A 81 17.28 12.72 3.61
C LYS A 81 17.94 11.98 4.77
N ILE A 82 17.45 10.78 5.09
CA ILE A 82 18.02 9.91 6.12
C ILE A 82 19.48 9.55 5.77
N LEU A 83 19.75 9.13 4.53
CA LEU A 83 21.10 8.80 4.09
C LEU A 83 22.03 10.02 4.12
N PHE A 84 21.54 11.19 3.69
CA PHE A 84 22.32 12.42 3.72
C PHE A 84 22.77 12.78 5.15
N HIS A 85 21.84 12.78 6.11
CA HIS A 85 22.16 13.13 7.49
C HIS A 85 22.91 12.01 8.23
N GLY A 86 22.58 10.74 7.98
CA GLY A 86 23.32 9.62 8.52
C GLY A 86 24.78 9.60 8.05
N ALA A 87 25.05 9.92 6.78
CA ALA A 87 26.41 10.08 6.26
C ALA A 87 27.18 11.20 6.97
N GLN A 88 26.52 12.33 7.22
CA GLN A 88 27.13 13.44 7.99
C GLN A 88 27.49 13.02 9.41
N MET A 89 26.62 12.25 10.08
CA MET A 89 26.88 11.74 11.43
C MET A 89 28.05 10.74 11.47
N LEU A 90 28.21 9.94 10.41
CA LEU A 90 29.36 9.02 10.26
C LEU A 90 30.63 9.72 9.76
N GLY A 91 30.52 10.96 9.27
CA GLY A 91 31.62 11.67 8.62
C GLY A 91 32.10 10.95 7.35
N GLU A 92 31.16 10.40 6.57
CA GLU A 92 31.39 9.70 5.31
C GLU A 92 30.65 10.38 4.15
N ALA A 93 31.02 10.07 2.91
CA ALA A 93 30.27 10.53 1.75
C ALA A 93 28.94 9.78 1.66
N VAL A 94 27.89 10.44 1.16
CA VAL A 94 26.56 9.81 0.99
C VAL A 94 26.63 8.56 0.10
N ALA A 95 27.52 8.55 -0.88
CA ALA A 95 27.74 7.41 -1.77
C ALA A 95 28.40 6.20 -1.07
N ASP A 96 29.00 6.38 0.11
CA ASP A 96 29.66 5.34 0.89
C ASP A 96 28.76 4.74 1.99
N VAL A 97 27.54 5.25 2.15
CA VAL A 97 26.56 4.75 3.13
C VAL A 97 25.34 4.15 2.46
N GLN A 98 24.68 3.24 3.15
CA GLN A 98 23.46 2.60 2.69
C GLN A 98 22.49 2.35 3.84
N LEU A 99 21.21 2.17 3.50
CA LEU A 99 20.24 1.64 4.46
C LEU A 99 20.48 0.14 4.63
N ALA A 100 20.48 -0.32 5.88
CA ALA A 100 20.57 -1.71 6.23
C ALA A 100 19.44 -2.08 7.20
N THR A 101 18.94 -3.31 7.09
CA THR A 101 17.96 -3.88 8.02
C THR A 101 18.57 -4.01 9.41
N PRO A 102 17.87 -3.65 10.49
CA PRO A 102 16.43 -3.35 10.59
C PRO A 102 16.07 -1.85 10.55
N GLY A 103 16.81 -0.99 9.85
CA GLY A 103 16.53 0.44 9.78
C GLY A 103 17.65 1.28 10.38
N VAL A 104 18.84 1.13 9.79
CA VAL A 104 20.03 1.89 10.16
C VAL A 104 20.70 2.44 8.92
N VAL A 105 21.39 3.58 9.05
CA VAL A 105 22.36 4.03 8.04
C VAL A 105 23.69 3.41 8.39
N ARG A 106 24.23 2.59 7.50
CA ARG A 106 25.50 1.89 7.67
C ARG A 106 26.54 2.40 6.67
N GLY A 107 27.71 2.77 7.19
CA GLY A 107 28.90 3.12 6.43
C GLY A 107 30.09 2.24 6.78
N LYS A 108 31.30 2.65 6.38
CA LYS A 108 32.54 1.92 6.69
C LYS A 108 33.02 2.15 8.12
N LYS A 109 32.67 3.31 8.71
CA LYS A 109 33.12 3.72 10.05
C LYS A 109 32.16 3.29 11.16
N GLY A 110 30.95 2.86 10.82
CA GLY A 110 29.96 2.42 11.79
C GLY A 110 28.54 2.48 11.23
N GLU A 111 27.58 2.53 12.15
CA GLU A 111 26.17 2.65 11.84
C GLU A 111 25.50 3.66 12.78
N VAL A 112 24.42 4.26 12.30
CA VAL A 112 23.60 5.20 13.05
C VAL A 112 22.15 4.78 12.91
N SER A 113 21.43 4.70 14.04
CA SER A 113 20.01 4.33 14.03
C SER A 113 19.12 5.48 13.55
N PHE A 114 17.92 5.17 13.07
CA PHE A 114 16.94 6.20 12.73
C PHE A 114 16.57 7.08 13.93
N GLY A 115 16.51 6.51 15.14
CA GLY A 115 16.29 7.26 16.38
C GLY A 115 17.42 8.26 16.67
N ASP A 116 18.67 7.88 16.48
CA ASP A 116 19.81 8.80 16.67
C ASP A 116 19.78 9.95 15.65
N ILE A 117 19.39 9.66 14.40
CA ILE A 117 19.22 10.66 13.34
C ILE A 117 18.09 11.63 13.71
N ALA A 118 16.92 11.11 14.12
CA ALA A 118 15.79 11.92 14.54
C ALA A 118 16.15 12.82 15.73
N HIS A 119 16.76 12.24 16.77
CA HIS A 119 17.21 12.96 17.95
C HIS A 119 18.20 14.08 17.59
N LYS A 120 19.20 13.80 16.75
CA LYS A 120 20.15 14.81 16.28
C LYS A 120 19.43 15.95 15.55
N GLY A 121 18.45 15.62 14.71
CA GLY A 121 17.63 16.59 13.98
C GLY A 121 16.87 17.55 14.88
N GLU A 122 16.40 17.08 16.04
CA GLU A 122 15.60 17.85 17.02
C GLU A 122 16.44 18.70 17.99
N THR A 123 17.75 18.50 18.02
CA THR A 123 18.64 19.34 18.85
C THR A 123 18.73 20.78 18.35
N GLY A 124 19.17 21.71 19.22
CA GLY A 124 19.33 23.13 18.87
C GLY A 124 20.35 23.42 17.75
N THR A 125 21.20 22.44 17.38
CA THR A 125 22.10 22.51 16.22
C THR A 125 21.72 21.49 15.15
N GLY A 126 20.49 20.97 15.21
CA GLY A 126 19.98 19.95 14.31
C GLY A 126 19.53 20.51 12.98
N PHE A 127 18.85 19.67 12.21
CA PHE A 127 18.34 19.96 10.87
C PHE A 127 16.81 19.91 10.79
N GLY A 128 16.13 19.77 11.94
CA GLY A 128 14.69 19.62 12.03
C GLY A 128 14.21 18.19 11.76
N SER A 129 12.90 17.97 11.94
CA SER A 129 12.27 16.67 11.69
C SER A 129 12.30 16.32 10.20
N LEU A 130 12.61 15.05 9.90
CA LEU A 130 12.66 14.57 8.53
C LEU A 130 11.29 14.11 8.05
N VAL A 131 10.85 14.71 6.94
CA VAL A 131 9.57 14.39 6.29
C VAL A 131 9.82 14.13 4.81
N GLY A 132 9.31 13.02 4.30
CA GLY A 132 9.23 12.69 2.88
C GLY A 132 7.84 12.96 2.31
N THR A 133 7.79 13.47 1.10
CA THR A 133 6.54 13.65 0.36
C THR A 133 6.62 12.97 -1.00
N GLY A 134 5.48 12.50 -1.47
CA GLY A 134 5.35 11.78 -2.73
C GLY A 134 3.95 11.98 -3.29
N SER A 135 3.89 12.19 -4.60
CA SER A 135 2.65 12.21 -5.37
C SER A 135 2.90 11.43 -6.64
N TYR A 136 1.95 10.57 -7.02
CA TYR A 136 2.09 9.71 -8.17
C TYR A 136 0.97 10.01 -9.18
N ILE A 137 1.39 10.32 -10.39
CA ILE A 137 0.54 10.47 -11.56
C ILE A 137 1.16 9.66 -12.69
N THR A 138 0.31 9.08 -13.54
CA THR A 138 0.77 8.32 -14.70
C THR A 138 -0.27 8.40 -15.82
N PRO A 139 0.16 8.49 -17.09
CA PRO A 139 -0.73 8.27 -18.24
C PRO A 139 -0.97 6.78 -18.51
N ASP A 140 -0.19 5.90 -17.89
CA ASP A 140 -0.22 4.47 -18.12
C ASP A 140 -1.22 3.76 -17.20
N PHE A 141 -1.69 2.59 -17.63
CA PHE A 141 -2.62 1.76 -16.86
C PHE A 141 -1.94 0.47 -16.42
N ALA A 142 -2.21 0.05 -15.18
CA ALA A 142 -1.88 -1.28 -14.70
C ALA A 142 -2.97 -2.25 -15.15
N PHE A 143 -2.66 -3.09 -16.15
CA PHE A 143 -3.61 -4.08 -16.69
C PHE A 143 -3.36 -5.46 -16.05
N PRO A 144 -4.24 -5.91 -15.14
CA PRO A 144 -4.23 -7.30 -14.69
C PRO A 144 -4.90 -8.20 -15.73
N TYR A 145 -4.58 -9.50 -15.68
CA TYR A 145 -5.21 -10.53 -16.50
C TYR A 145 -5.78 -11.63 -15.62
N GLY A 146 -6.77 -12.36 -16.13
CA GLY A 146 -7.31 -13.51 -15.42
C GLY A 146 -7.97 -14.51 -16.35
N ALA A 147 -8.01 -15.76 -15.89
CA ALA A 147 -8.71 -16.85 -16.53
C ALA A 147 -9.61 -17.53 -15.50
N ASN A 148 -10.92 -17.52 -15.76
CA ASN A 148 -11.92 -18.12 -14.88
C ASN A 148 -12.58 -19.30 -15.58
N PHE A 149 -12.71 -20.43 -14.88
CA PHE A 149 -13.37 -21.64 -15.38
C PHE A 149 -14.45 -22.08 -14.40
N ALA A 150 -15.65 -22.37 -14.91
CA ALA A 150 -16.77 -22.87 -14.12
C ALA A 150 -17.22 -24.24 -14.63
N GLU A 151 -17.37 -25.18 -13.72
CA GLU A 151 -18.03 -26.47 -13.94
C GLU A 151 -19.45 -26.37 -13.38
N VAL A 152 -20.47 -26.48 -14.24
CA VAL A 152 -21.87 -26.29 -13.86
C VAL A 152 -22.71 -27.50 -14.28
N ALA A 153 -23.67 -27.86 -13.43
CA ALA A 153 -24.69 -28.85 -13.73
C ALA A 153 -26.05 -28.15 -13.89
N VAL A 154 -26.80 -28.51 -14.93
CA VAL A 154 -28.12 -27.92 -15.22
C VAL A 154 -29.16 -29.02 -15.29
N ASN A 155 -30.22 -28.87 -14.50
CA ASN A 155 -31.41 -29.71 -14.63
C ASN A 155 -32.30 -29.16 -15.75
N THR A 156 -32.31 -29.83 -16.90
CA THR A 156 -33.04 -29.35 -18.10
C THR A 156 -34.57 -29.40 -17.96
N ARG A 157 -35.10 -30.06 -16.92
CA ARG A 157 -36.54 -30.10 -16.65
C ARG A 157 -36.99 -28.97 -15.72
N THR A 158 -36.18 -28.59 -14.74
CA THR A 158 -36.54 -27.57 -13.74
C THR A 158 -35.88 -26.21 -13.99
N GLY A 159 -34.80 -26.18 -14.78
CA GLY A 159 -33.96 -25.00 -14.97
C GLY A 159 -32.98 -24.75 -13.81
N GLU A 160 -32.94 -25.62 -12.80
CA GLU A 160 -32.02 -25.48 -11.66
C GLU A 160 -30.56 -25.60 -12.10
N ILE A 161 -29.74 -24.64 -11.68
CA ILE A 161 -28.31 -24.57 -11.97
C ILE A 161 -27.54 -24.79 -10.67
N ARG A 162 -26.58 -25.72 -10.69
CA ARG A 162 -25.64 -25.97 -9.60
C ARG A 162 -24.22 -25.70 -10.08
N LEU A 163 -23.47 -24.91 -9.32
CA LEU A 163 -22.04 -24.67 -9.55
C LEU A 163 -21.23 -25.73 -8.80
N ASP A 164 -20.50 -26.57 -9.52
CA ASP A 164 -19.76 -27.70 -8.95
C ASP A 164 -18.33 -27.29 -8.61
N LYS A 165 -17.67 -26.55 -9.51
CA LYS A 165 -16.32 -26.02 -9.31
C LYS A 165 -16.16 -24.66 -9.97
N PHE A 166 -15.35 -23.80 -9.35
CA PHE A 166 -14.94 -22.53 -9.92
C PHE A 166 -13.42 -22.36 -9.72
N TYR A 167 -12.69 -22.15 -10.81
CA TYR A 167 -11.25 -21.88 -10.80
C TYR A 167 -11.03 -20.43 -11.22
N ALA A 168 -10.47 -19.63 -10.32
CA ALA A 168 -10.10 -18.24 -10.58
C ALA A 168 -8.57 -18.13 -10.61
N LEU A 169 -8.01 -17.84 -11.78
CA LEU A 169 -6.60 -17.55 -11.97
C LEU A 169 -6.47 -16.06 -12.29
N LEU A 170 -5.65 -15.35 -11.52
CA LEU A 170 -5.45 -13.90 -11.70
C LEU A 170 -3.95 -13.58 -11.68
N ASP A 171 -3.51 -12.79 -12.65
CA ASP A 171 -2.20 -12.18 -12.72
C ASP A 171 -2.37 -10.67 -12.50
N CYS A 172 -1.85 -10.18 -11.38
CA CYS A 172 -1.83 -8.76 -11.03
C CYS A 172 -0.41 -8.17 -11.03
N GLY A 173 0.54 -8.83 -11.69
CA GLY A 173 1.97 -8.55 -11.56
C GLY A 173 2.51 -9.03 -10.22
N THR A 174 3.30 -8.21 -9.55
CA THR A 174 3.91 -8.57 -8.25
C THR A 174 2.93 -8.34 -7.10
N PRO A 175 2.46 -9.39 -6.40
CA PRO A 175 1.57 -9.21 -5.26
C PRO A 175 2.34 -8.68 -4.04
N VAL A 176 2.01 -7.46 -3.59
CA VAL A 176 2.60 -6.87 -2.36
C VAL A 176 2.24 -7.70 -1.12
N ASN A 177 1.01 -8.21 -1.07
CA ASN A 177 0.58 -9.14 -0.04
C ASN A 177 -0.23 -10.28 -0.68
N PRO A 178 0.38 -11.45 -0.92
CA PRO A 178 -0.29 -12.58 -1.55
C PRO A 178 -1.56 -13.05 -0.84
N GLU A 179 -1.58 -13.01 0.50
CA GLU A 179 -2.74 -13.44 1.29
C GLU A 179 -3.92 -12.48 1.12
N LEU A 180 -3.67 -11.17 1.15
CA LEU A 180 -4.71 -10.16 0.89
C LEU A 180 -5.20 -10.23 -0.56
N ALA A 181 -4.29 -10.41 -1.52
CA ALA A 181 -4.65 -10.57 -2.92
C ALA A 181 -5.56 -11.79 -3.12
N LEU A 182 -5.24 -12.92 -2.48
CA LEU A 182 -6.08 -14.11 -2.50
C LEU A 182 -7.44 -13.87 -1.84
N GLY A 183 -7.49 -13.17 -0.71
CA GLY A 183 -8.74 -12.76 -0.07
C GLY A 183 -9.65 -11.94 -0.99
N GLN A 184 -9.07 -11.01 -1.76
CA GLN A 184 -9.81 -10.23 -2.76
C GLN A 184 -10.33 -11.12 -3.91
N ILE A 185 -9.55 -12.10 -4.37
CA ILE A 185 -10.00 -13.06 -5.39
C ILE A 185 -11.21 -13.86 -4.89
N TYR A 186 -11.19 -14.32 -3.63
CA TYR A 186 -12.34 -15.02 -3.05
C TYR A 186 -13.58 -14.12 -2.95
N GLY A 187 -13.43 -12.90 -2.45
CA GLY A 187 -14.54 -11.94 -2.34
C GLY A 187 -15.14 -11.61 -3.71
N ALA A 188 -14.30 -11.34 -4.71
CA ALA A 188 -14.75 -11.07 -6.08
C ALA A 188 -15.44 -12.29 -6.71
N THR A 189 -14.91 -13.50 -6.50
CA THR A 189 -15.49 -14.74 -7.01
C THR A 189 -16.88 -14.99 -6.42
N LEU A 190 -17.02 -14.89 -5.09
CA LEU A 190 -18.30 -15.08 -4.42
C LEU A 190 -19.32 -14.02 -4.86
N ARG A 191 -18.90 -12.77 -5.01
CA ARG A 191 -19.74 -11.72 -5.56
C ARG A 191 -20.18 -12.02 -6.99
N ALA A 192 -19.28 -12.49 -7.86
CA ALA A 192 -19.63 -12.84 -9.23
C ALA A 192 -20.63 -14.00 -9.29
N ILE A 193 -20.48 -15.01 -8.43
CA ILE A 193 -21.40 -16.14 -8.32
C ILE A 193 -22.79 -15.67 -7.85
N GLY A 194 -22.85 -14.90 -6.75
CA GLY A 194 -24.10 -14.35 -6.22
C GLY A 194 -24.82 -13.49 -7.25
N HIS A 195 -24.07 -12.58 -7.90
CA HIS A 195 -24.59 -11.73 -8.95
C HIS A 195 -25.16 -12.51 -10.14
N SER A 196 -24.46 -13.56 -10.58
CA SER A 196 -24.87 -14.32 -11.77
C SER A 196 -26.02 -15.28 -11.49
N MET A 197 -26.17 -15.77 -10.26
CA MET A 197 -27.11 -16.84 -9.92
C MET A 197 -28.34 -16.37 -9.15
N SER A 198 -28.31 -15.21 -8.49
CA SER A 198 -29.34 -14.87 -7.48
C SER A 198 -29.67 -13.39 -7.36
N GLU A 199 -28.68 -12.50 -7.46
CA GLU A 199 -28.95 -11.08 -7.19
C GLU A 199 -29.77 -10.45 -8.31
N GLU A 200 -30.91 -9.85 -7.96
CA GLU A 200 -31.73 -9.06 -8.85
C GLU A 200 -32.26 -7.82 -8.12
N ILE A 201 -32.42 -6.72 -8.87
CA ILE A 201 -33.11 -5.52 -8.40
C ILE A 201 -34.38 -5.40 -9.23
N ILE A 202 -35.52 -5.77 -8.64
CA ILE A 202 -36.83 -5.68 -9.27
C ILE A 202 -37.44 -4.32 -8.92
N TYR A 203 -37.81 -3.57 -9.96
CA TYR A 203 -38.56 -2.34 -9.82
C TYR A 203 -40.03 -2.61 -10.15
N ASP A 204 -40.93 -2.20 -9.26
CA ASP A 204 -42.37 -2.20 -9.56
C ASP A 204 -42.69 -1.14 -10.61
N ALA A 205 -43.70 -1.43 -11.44
CA ALA A 205 -44.14 -0.52 -12.50
C ALA A 205 -44.80 0.78 -11.98
N GLU A 206 -45.13 0.86 -10.68
CA GLU A 206 -45.82 2.01 -10.05
C GLU A 206 -44.92 2.84 -9.13
N VAL A 207 -43.79 3.36 -9.63
CA VAL A 207 -43.06 4.43 -8.92
C VAL A 207 -43.03 5.68 -9.78
N THR A 208 -44.20 6.32 -9.88
CA THR A 208 -44.32 7.73 -10.27
C THR A 208 -45.04 8.48 -9.15
N ARG A 209 -44.26 9.16 -8.31
CA ARG A 209 -44.72 10.32 -7.53
C ARG A 209 -43.63 11.37 -7.51
#